data_AF-A0A2E0PDJ6-F1
#
_entry.id   AF-A0A2E0PDJ6-F1
#
_cell.length_a   1.000
_cell.length_b   1.000
_cell.length_c   1.000
_cell.angle_alpha   90.00
_cell.angle_beta   90.00
_cell.angle_gamma   90.00
#
_symmetry.space_group_name_H-M   'P 1'
#
loop_
_entity.id
_entity.type
_entity.pdbx_description
1 polymer ?
#
loop_
_entity_poly.entity_id
_entity_poly.type
_entity_poly.pdbx_seq_one_letter_code
_entity_poly.pdbx_strand_id
1 'polypeptide(L)'
;MKYSLLIATFFHLSHLAIADAGLINGSFEDDFNEKNGWVRASNAPPVRSEEEAHSGRYSLHSKLKNEFALPNEGHLIQVVNKGIIGGEKYDLTFWIKEIDYGVSYVQQYMINWISDTGQVGNIGLTNFKGGKKWTKISVPKLTAPKDATGVRLMFRFVTGAVKGGSGEIYIDDIAIKRSDYTKEYNKLLKSNPSIAKAIEEGKISKEKVLSGIRSREAEKQADKKNN
;
A
#
# COMPACT_ATOMS: atom_id res chain seq x y z
N MET A 1 21.18 -8.54 37.16
CA MET A 1 21.18 -9.40 35.95
C MET A 1 19.82 -9.32 35.27
N LYS A 2 19.67 -8.45 34.27
CA LYS A 2 18.47 -8.40 33.41
C LYS A 2 18.71 -9.36 32.24
N TYR A 3 17.83 -10.34 32.07
CA TYR A 3 17.89 -11.32 31.00
C TYR A 3 17.75 -10.63 29.63
N SER A 4 18.88 -10.37 28.97
CA SER A 4 18.92 -10.14 27.53
C SER A 4 18.74 -11.49 26.84
N LEU A 5 17.49 -11.92 26.68
CA LEU A 5 17.17 -13.08 25.85
C LEU A 5 17.22 -12.63 24.38
N LEU A 6 18.45 -12.56 23.85
CA LEU A 6 18.72 -12.61 22.42
C LEU A 6 18.20 -13.98 21.93
N ILE A 7 16.96 -14.02 21.44
CA ILE A 7 16.43 -15.17 20.72
C ILE A 7 17.06 -15.14 19.32
N ALA A 8 18.35 -15.47 19.26
CA ALA A 8 19.03 -15.88 18.05
C ALA A 8 18.86 -17.40 17.89
N THR A 9 17.60 -17.87 17.80
CA THR A 9 17.33 -19.21 17.32
C THR A 9 17.18 -19.15 15.81
N PHE A 10 18.28 -19.51 15.14
CA PHE A 10 18.33 -19.91 13.75
C PHE A 10 17.25 -20.97 13.49
N PHE A 11 16.14 -20.56 12.91
CA PHE A 11 15.12 -21.47 12.39
C PHE A 11 15.09 -21.32 10.88
N HIS A 12 15.55 -22.37 10.20
CA HIS A 12 15.48 -22.55 8.75
C HIS A 12 14.00 -22.57 8.32
N LEU A 13 13.43 -21.38 8.12
CA LEU A 13 12.15 -21.21 7.44
C LEU A 13 12.44 -21.13 5.94
N SER A 14 12.80 -22.27 5.37
CA SER A 14 12.91 -22.45 3.92
C SER A 14 11.51 -22.29 3.32
N HIS A 15 11.36 -21.26 2.47
CA HIS A 15 10.15 -20.86 1.75
C HIS A 15 9.06 -20.14 2.58
N LEU A 16 9.35 -18.88 2.96
CA LEU A 16 8.29 -17.85 2.96
C LEU A 16 8.26 -17.31 1.53
N ALA A 17 7.12 -17.42 0.86
CA ALA A 17 6.90 -16.75 -0.41
C ALA A 17 6.88 -15.23 -0.18
N ILE A 18 7.35 -14.47 -1.18
CA ILE A 18 7.35 -13.01 -1.13
C ILE A 18 5.90 -12.54 -1.22
N ALA A 19 5.44 -11.81 -0.23
CA ALA A 19 4.03 -11.44 -0.09
C ALA A 19 3.83 -9.95 0.24
N ASP A 20 4.77 -9.08 -0.12
CA ASP A 20 4.52 -7.64 -0.20
C ASP A 20 4.76 -7.20 -1.63
N ALA A 21 3.77 -6.53 -2.24
CA ALA A 21 3.93 -5.95 -3.56
C ALA A 21 5.05 -4.90 -3.55
N GLY A 22 5.38 -4.32 -2.39
CA GLY A 22 6.52 -3.44 -2.24
C GLY A 22 6.42 -2.26 -3.20
N LEU A 23 5.31 -1.51 -3.13
CA LEU A 23 5.10 -0.29 -3.90
C LEU A 23 6.38 0.56 -3.85
N ILE A 24 6.82 1.00 -5.02
CA ILE A 24 8.05 1.77 -5.18
C ILE A 24 7.71 3.23 -4.94
N ASN A 25 8.54 3.90 -4.13
CA ASN A 25 8.46 5.33 -3.88
C ASN A 25 7.06 5.80 -3.43
N GLY A 26 6.46 5.09 -2.47
CA GLY A 26 5.15 5.44 -1.91
C GLY A 26 5.14 6.72 -1.07
N SER A 27 6.30 7.16 -0.58
CA SER A 27 6.53 8.41 0.15
C SER A 27 7.02 9.55 -0.76
N PHE A 28 7.23 9.30 -2.05
CA PHE A 28 7.61 10.32 -3.04
C PHE A 28 8.94 11.04 -2.80
N GLU A 29 9.81 10.49 -1.96
CA GLU A 29 11.14 11.03 -1.66
C GLU A 29 12.15 10.76 -2.79
N ASP A 30 11.92 9.74 -3.60
CA ASP A 30 12.71 9.49 -4.80
C ASP A 30 12.15 10.23 -6.01
N ASP A 31 12.98 10.43 -7.03
CA ASP A 31 12.52 10.99 -8.30
C ASP A 31 11.56 10.06 -9.03
N PHE A 32 10.64 10.65 -9.81
CA PHE A 32 9.69 9.91 -10.62
C PHE A 32 10.40 9.18 -11.75
N ASN A 33 10.33 7.85 -11.72
CA ASN A 33 10.75 7.00 -12.83
C ASN A 33 9.51 6.38 -13.49
N GLU A 34 9.11 6.90 -14.64
CA GLU A 34 7.90 6.44 -15.35
C GLU A 34 8.00 5.00 -15.90
N LYS A 35 9.19 4.39 -15.92
CA LYS A 35 9.36 3.00 -16.37
C LYS A 35 8.90 1.98 -15.33
N ASN A 36 9.20 2.21 -14.06
CA ASN A 36 8.98 1.23 -12.97
C ASN A 36 8.33 1.85 -11.70
N GLY A 37 8.03 3.14 -11.70
CA GLY A 37 7.47 3.88 -10.57
C GLY A 37 6.04 4.35 -10.82
N TRP A 38 5.64 5.41 -10.12
CA TRP A 38 4.33 6.03 -10.30
C TRP A 38 4.19 6.70 -11.66
N VAL A 39 3.12 6.36 -12.39
CA VAL A 39 2.68 7.00 -13.61
C VAL A 39 1.63 8.05 -13.28
N ARG A 40 1.81 9.25 -13.83
CA ARG A 40 0.87 10.38 -13.70
C ARG A 40 0.18 10.56 -15.04
N ALA A 41 -1.14 10.58 -15.07
CA ALA A 41 -1.90 10.55 -16.33
C ALA A 41 -3.19 11.39 -16.27
N SER A 42 -3.92 11.41 -17.39
CA SER A 42 -5.11 12.22 -17.66
C SER A 42 -4.77 13.69 -18.02
N ASN A 43 -5.78 14.54 -18.19
CA ASN A 43 -5.63 15.92 -18.65
C ASN A 43 -5.11 16.90 -17.59
N ALA A 44 -5.20 16.55 -16.31
CA ALA A 44 -4.67 17.34 -15.20
C ALA A 44 -3.97 16.42 -14.18
N PRO A 45 -2.82 15.82 -14.55
CA PRO A 45 -2.13 14.85 -13.69
C PRO A 45 -1.62 15.52 -12.40
N PRO A 46 -1.56 14.79 -11.28
CA PRO A 46 -0.96 15.29 -10.05
C PRO A 46 0.55 15.54 -10.25
N VAL A 47 1.14 16.39 -9.41
CA VAL A 47 2.56 16.75 -9.46
C VAL A 47 3.22 16.50 -8.11
N ARG A 48 4.50 16.14 -8.13
CA ARG A 48 5.31 16.08 -6.90
C ARG A 48 5.46 17.48 -6.35
N SER A 49 5.26 17.64 -5.05
CA SER A 49 5.29 18.93 -4.38
C SER A 49 6.11 18.86 -3.09
N GLU A 50 6.74 19.98 -2.74
CA GLU A 50 7.44 20.22 -1.48
C GLU A 50 6.66 21.19 -0.57
N GLU A 51 5.48 21.65 -0.99
CA GLU A 51 4.66 22.61 -0.23
C GLU A 51 4.08 21.99 1.05
N GLU A 52 3.69 20.71 0.97
CA GLU A 52 3.11 19.94 2.06
C GLU A 52 3.59 18.49 1.92
N ALA A 53 3.93 17.87 3.05
CA ALA A 53 4.23 16.45 3.14
C ALA A 53 3.72 15.88 4.46
N HIS A 54 3.34 14.61 4.47
CA HIS A 54 3.00 13.92 5.72
C HIS A 54 4.29 13.46 6.40
N SER A 55 5.21 12.88 5.63
CA SER A 55 6.54 12.52 6.07
C SER A 55 7.58 12.96 5.05
N GLY A 56 8.84 13.12 5.46
CA GLY A 56 9.90 13.55 4.56
C GLY A 56 9.72 14.98 4.05
N ARG A 57 10.07 15.21 2.78
CA ARG A 57 10.03 16.51 2.10
C ARG A 57 8.94 16.58 1.04
N TYR A 58 8.55 15.46 0.45
CA TYR A 58 7.75 15.45 -0.75
C TYR A 58 6.43 14.71 -0.56
N SER A 59 5.39 15.17 -1.25
CA SER A 59 4.16 14.42 -1.46
C SER A 59 3.61 14.64 -2.86
N LEU A 60 2.46 14.05 -3.17
CA LEU A 60 1.79 14.22 -4.47
C LEU A 60 0.60 15.15 -4.33
N HIS A 61 0.61 16.22 -5.12
CA HIS A 61 -0.40 17.26 -5.14
C HIS A 61 -1.26 17.14 -6.38
N SER A 62 -2.56 16.95 -6.18
CA SER A 62 -3.56 17.09 -7.23
C SER A 62 -4.31 18.39 -7.02
N LYS A 63 -4.30 19.28 -8.02
CA LYS A 63 -5.03 20.56 -8.01
C LYS A 63 -5.83 20.70 -9.30
N LEU A 64 -7.14 20.59 -9.18
CA LEU A 64 -8.08 20.65 -10.29
C LEU A 64 -8.94 21.90 -10.17
N LYS A 65 -9.10 22.62 -11.28
CA LYS A 65 -10.00 23.77 -11.38
C LYS A 65 -10.56 23.88 -12.79
N ASN A 66 -11.87 23.99 -12.87
CA ASN A 66 -12.58 24.11 -14.13
C ASN A 66 -12.77 25.58 -14.51
N GLU A 67 -12.10 26.02 -15.57
CA GLU A 67 -12.33 27.36 -16.14
C GLU A 67 -13.70 27.47 -16.83
N PHE A 68 -14.13 26.36 -17.45
CA PHE A 68 -15.42 26.21 -18.14
C PHE A 68 -16.20 25.03 -17.57
N ALA A 69 -17.39 24.73 -18.11
CA ALA A 69 -18.17 23.55 -17.72
C ALA A 69 -17.59 22.25 -18.34
N LEU A 70 -16.29 22.02 -18.16
CA LEU A 70 -15.56 20.83 -18.62
C LEU A 70 -14.86 20.19 -17.42
N PRO A 71 -14.93 18.86 -17.26
CA PRO A 71 -14.28 18.18 -16.15
C PRO A 71 -12.76 18.15 -16.32
N ASN A 72 -12.06 18.18 -15.19
CA ASN A 72 -10.64 17.88 -15.11
C ASN A 72 -10.45 16.60 -14.33
N GLU A 73 -9.45 15.82 -14.72
CA GLU A 73 -9.18 14.53 -14.12
C GLU A 73 -7.67 14.30 -14.01
N GLY A 74 -7.23 13.85 -12.85
CA GLY A 74 -5.85 13.49 -12.56
C GLY A 74 -5.75 12.06 -12.07
N HIS A 75 -4.81 11.30 -12.64
CA HIS A 75 -4.52 9.92 -12.23
C HIS A 75 -3.12 9.78 -11.67
N LEU A 76 -3.02 8.98 -10.61
CA LEU A 76 -1.76 8.47 -10.07
C LEU A 76 -1.84 6.94 -10.06
N ILE A 77 -1.00 6.28 -10.85
CA ILE A 77 -1.08 4.84 -11.13
C ILE A 77 0.27 4.19 -10.81
N GLN A 78 0.26 3.03 -10.15
CA GLN A 78 1.43 2.16 -10.10
C GLN A 78 1.03 0.73 -10.42
N VAL A 79 1.86 0.07 -11.22
CA VAL A 79 1.72 -1.36 -11.54
C VAL A 79 2.91 -2.09 -10.94
N VAL A 80 2.64 -3.07 -10.09
CA VAL A 80 3.63 -3.98 -9.55
C VAL A 80 3.25 -5.39 -9.99
N ASN A 81 4.07 -6.00 -10.85
CA ASN A 81 3.76 -7.29 -11.47
C ASN A 81 4.01 -8.51 -10.55
N LYS A 82 4.68 -8.31 -9.40
CA LYS A 82 5.08 -9.37 -8.46
C LYS A 82 4.85 -8.93 -7.02
N GLY A 83 4.89 -9.87 -6.08
CA GLY A 83 4.78 -9.60 -4.64
C GLY A 83 3.37 -9.71 -4.06
N ILE A 84 2.39 -10.10 -4.87
CA ILE A 84 1.10 -10.58 -4.39
C ILE A 84 1.09 -12.11 -4.39
N ILE A 85 0.58 -12.69 -3.30
CA ILE A 85 0.27 -14.11 -3.19
C ILE A 85 -1.24 -14.25 -3.33
N GLY A 86 -1.68 -14.95 -4.37
CA GLY A 86 -3.09 -15.19 -4.58
C GLY A 86 -3.76 -15.95 -3.43
N GLY A 87 -4.97 -15.52 -3.06
CA GLY A 87 -5.73 -16.02 -1.92
C GLY A 87 -5.33 -15.43 -0.56
N GLU A 88 -4.29 -14.61 -0.48
CA GLU A 88 -3.91 -13.90 0.74
C GLU A 88 -4.62 -12.54 0.86
N LYS A 89 -4.55 -11.96 2.06
CA LYS A 89 -5.19 -10.67 2.38
C LYS A 89 -4.17 -9.56 2.54
N TYR A 90 -4.55 -8.38 2.08
CA TYR A 90 -3.73 -7.17 2.05
C TYR A 90 -4.49 -5.99 2.65
N ASP A 91 -3.75 -5.05 3.21
CA ASP A 91 -4.25 -3.77 3.64
C ASP A 91 -3.60 -2.68 2.80
N LEU A 92 -4.42 -1.85 2.16
CA LEU A 92 -3.97 -0.61 1.52
C LEU A 92 -4.06 0.53 2.53
N THR A 93 -2.98 1.29 2.69
CA THR A 93 -2.95 2.50 3.50
C THR A 93 -2.30 3.64 2.74
N PHE A 94 -2.78 4.85 2.97
CA PHE A 94 -2.20 6.08 2.44
C PHE A 94 -2.65 7.26 3.31
N TRP A 95 -1.89 8.34 3.28
CA TRP A 95 -2.22 9.59 3.98
C TRP A 95 -2.71 10.63 3.00
N ILE A 96 -3.72 11.40 3.41
CA ILE A 96 -4.22 12.52 2.60
C ILE A 96 -4.43 13.78 3.41
N LYS A 97 -4.27 14.92 2.76
CA LYS A 97 -4.68 16.24 3.27
C LYS A 97 -5.51 16.93 2.21
N GLU A 98 -6.80 17.11 2.49
CA GLU A 98 -7.71 17.81 1.58
C GLU A 98 -7.57 19.32 1.76
N ILE A 99 -7.30 20.04 0.67
CA ILE A 99 -7.24 21.50 0.65
C ILE A 99 -8.56 22.08 0.16
N ASP A 100 -9.15 21.47 -0.87
CA ASP A 100 -10.44 21.86 -1.42
C ASP A 100 -11.27 20.63 -1.85
N TYR A 101 -12.57 20.69 -1.59
CA TYR A 101 -13.55 19.67 -1.97
C TYR A 101 -14.75 20.39 -2.58
N GLY A 102 -14.55 20.92 -3.79
CA GLY A 102 -15.55 21.73 -4.48
C GLY A 102 -16.74 20.92 -5.01
N VAL A 103 -17.66 21.65 -5.65
CA VAL A 103 -18.89 21.06 -6.19
C VAL A 103 -18.57 19.96 -7.20
N SER A 104 -19.20 18.80 -7.01
CA SER A 104 -19.04 17.63 -7.88
C SER A 104 -17.62 17.05 -7.92
N TYR A 105 -16.74 17.42 -7.00
CA TYR A 105 -15.43 16.79 -6.87
C TYR A 105 -15.54 15.39 -6.28
N VAL A 106 -14.76 14.46 -6.83
CA VAL A 106 -14.69 13.07 -6.40
C VAL A 106 -13.22 12.64 -6.36
N GLN A 107 -12.86 11.93 -5.30
CA GLN A 107 -11.57 11.25 -5.16
C GLN A 107 -11.80 9.77 -4.88
N GLN A 108 -11.11 8.93 -5.64
CA GLN A 108 -11.34 7.50 -5.73
C GLN A 108 -10.05 6.72 -5.83
N TYR A 109 -10.02 5.51 -5.29
CA TYR A 109 -8.99 4.54 -5.58
C TYR A 109 -9.59 3.32 -6.31
N MET A 110 -8.76 2.61 -7.05
CA MET A 110 -9.09 1.34 -7.69
C MET A 110 -7.90 0.39 -7.57
N ILE A 111 -8.22 -0.87 -7.25
CA ILE A 111 -7.25 -1.97 -7.21
C ILE A 111 -7.66 -2.98 -8.26
N ASN A 112 -6.76 -3.22 -9.20
CA ASN A 112 -6.85 -4.33 -10.13
C ASN A 112 -5.77 -5.35 -9.76
N TRP A 113 -6.19 -6.56 -9.43
CA TRP A 113 -5.28 -7.69 -9.25
C TRP A 113 -4.85 -8.20 -10.61
N ILE A 114 -3.55 -8.44 -10.77
CA ILE A 114 -2.97 -8.86 -12.05
C ILE A 114 -2.16 -10.14 -11.87
N SER A 115 -2.03 -10.88 -12.95
CA SER A 115 -1.15 -12.02 -13.14
C SER A 115 -0.30 -11.80 -14.40
N ASP A 116 0.58 -12.76 -14.72
CA ASP A 116 1.31 -12.77 -15.99
C ASP A 116 0.40 -12.86 -17.23
N THR A 117 -0.87 -13.24 -17.06
CA THR A 117 -1.87 -13.32 -18.13
C THR A 117 -2.80 -12.11 -18.22
N GLY A 118 -2.68 -11.14 -17.31
CA GLY A 118 -3.48 -9.91 -17.29
C GLY A 118 -4.28 -9.70 -16.01
N GLN A 119 -5.41 -8.99 -16.09
CA GLN A 119 -6.24 -8.71 -14.91
C GLN A 119 -7.02 -9.95 -14.47
N VAL A 120 -6.90 -10.32 -13.20
CA VAL A 120 -7.58 -11.49 -12.59
C VAL A 120 -8.64 -11.10 -11.56
N GLY A 121 -8.76 -9.81 -11.23
CA GLY A 121 -9.84 -9.29 -10.37
C GLY A 121 -9.76 -7.78 -10.18
N ASN A 122 -10.84 -7.17 -9.70
CA ASN A 122 -10.87 -5.76 -9.33
C ASN A 122 -11.89 -5.49 -8.23
N ILE A 123 -11.74 -4.37 -7.52
CA ILE A 123 -12.70 -3.92 -6.50
C ILE A 123 -13.56 -2.72 -6.96
N GLY A 124 -13.44 -2.33 -8.24
CA GLY A 124 -14.07 -1.13 -8.79
C GLY A 124 -13.47 0.19 -8.26
N LEU A 125 -14.08 1.31 -8.66
CA LEU A 125 -13.77 2.63 -8.13
C LEU A 125 -14.42 2.80 -6.76
N THR A 126 -13.61 3.04 -5.73
CA THR A 126 -14.08 3.26 -4.38
C THR A 126 -13.75 4.67 -3.93
N ASN A 127 -14.77 5.41 -3.49
CA ASN A 127 -14.59 6.76 -2.97
C ASN A 127 -13.82 6.71 -1.64
N PHE A 128 -13.00 7.72 -1.41
CA PHE A 128 -12.40 7.96 -0.09
C PHE A 128 -12.53 9.43 0.28
N LYS A 129 -12.45 9.75 1.57
CA LYS A 129 -12.54 11.11 2.07
C LYS A 129 -11.64 11.29 3.28
N GLY A 130 -11.00 12.44 3.37
CA GLY A 130 -10.14 12.85 4.47
C GLY A 130 -10.63 14.14 5.11
N GLY A 131 -9.69 14.90 5.67
CA GLY A 131 -9.96 16.21 6.22
C GLY A 131 -8.85 17.20 5.89
N LYS A 132 -8.99 18.41 6.46
CA LYS A 132 -8.01 19.50 6.29
C LYS A 132 -6.65 19.23 6.95
N LYS A 133 -6.57 18.21 7.79
CA LYS A 133 -5.33 17.69 8.38
C LYS A 133 -5.00 16.35 7.73
N TRP A 134 -3.72 15.99 7.75
CA TRP A 134 -3.27 14.67 7.33
C TRP A 134 -4.07 13.58 8.04
N THR A 135 -4.75 12.77 7.23
CA THR A 135 -5.65 11.71 7.67
C THR A 135 -5.23 10.42 6.99
N LYS A 136 -5.00 9.38 7.80
CA LYS A 136 -4.70 8.05 7.29
C LYS A 136 -5.97 7.37 6.81
N ILE A 137 -6.00 6.96 5.55
CA ILE A 137 -7.00 6.06 5.00
C ILE A 137 -6.47 4.63 5.12
N SER A 138 -7.30 3.73 5.61
CA SER A 138 -6.97 2.31 5.77
C SER A 138 -8.08 1.46 5.16
N VAL A 139 -7.72 0.61 4.20
CA VAL A 139 -8.61 -0.31 3.50
C VAL A 139 -8.17 -1.73 3.84
N PRO A 140 -8.75 -2.33 4.89
CA PRO A 140 -8.28 -3.60 5.39
C PRO A 140 -8.86 -4.79 4.61
N LYS A 141 -8.18 -5.94 4.70
CA LYS A 141 -8.69 -7.27 4.29
C LYS A 141 -9.03 -7.40 2.80
N LEU A 142 -8.31 -6.70 1.94
CA LEU A 142 -8.38 -6.87 0.49
C LEU A 142 -7.88 -8.26 0.11
N THR A 143 -8.77 -9.12 -0.38
CA THR A 143 -8.42 -10.51 -0.73
C THR A 143 -7.96 -10.58 -2.17
N ALA A 144 -6.73 -11.02 -2.39
CA ALA A 144 -6.21 -11.26 -3.72
C ALA A 144 -6.86 -12.51 -4.33
N PRO A 145 -7.33 -12.49 -5.60
CA PRO A 145 -7.72 -13.69 -6.34
C PRO A 145 -6.60 -14.72 -6.35
N LYS A 146 -6.93 -16.02 -6.43
CA LYS A 146 -5.96 -17.12 -6.32
C LYS A 146 -4.80 -17.05 -7.32
N ASP A 147 -5.05 -16.45 -8.49
CA ASP A 147 -4.07 -16.38 -9.58
C ASP A 147 -3.31 -15.04 -9.61
N ALA A 148 -3.56 -14.16 -8.64
CA ALA A 148 -2.90 -12.86 -8.59
C ALA A 148 -1.42 -13.00 -8.19
N THR A 149 -0.55 -12.37 -8.97
CA THR A 149 0.89 -12.24 -8.70
C THR A 149 1.29 -10.79 -8.45
N GLY A 150 0.47 -9.84 -8.90
CA GLY A 150 0.72 -8.41 -8.80
C GLY A 150 -0.55 -7.58 -8.59
N VAL A 151 -0.36 -6.26 -8.57
CA VAL A 151 -1.42 -5.27 -8.39
C VAL A 151 -1.18 -4.02 -9.26
N ARG A 152 -2.26 -3.49 -9.84
CA ARG A 152 -2.33 -2.13 -10.35
C ARG A 152 -3.19 -1.29 -9.41
N LEU A 153 -2.57 -0.32 -8.76
CA LEU A 153 -3.22 0.66 -7.90
C LEU A 153 -3.38 1.97 -8.68
N MET A 154 -4.57 2.55 -8.64
CA MET A 154 -4.87 3.85 -9.24
C MET A 154 -5.58 4.73 -8.23
N PHE A 155 -5.11 5.96 -8.07
CA PHE A 155 -5.87 7.06 -7.49
C PHE A 155 -6.39 7.94 -8.63
N ARG A 156 -7.64 8.36 -8.49
CA ARG A 156 -8.38 9.15 -9.46
C ARG A 156 -8.99 10.35 -8.74
N PHE A 157 -8.67 11.53 -9.23
CA PHE A 157 -9.21 12.81 -8.78
C PHE A 157 -9.98 13.41 -9.95
N VAL A 158 -11.24 13.80 -9.75
CA VAL A 158 -12.05 14.32 -10.84
C VAL A 158 -13.00 15.42 -10.39
N THR A 159 -13.18 16.44 -11.22
CA THR A 159 -14.27 17.42 -11.08
C THR A 159 -15.42 17.05 -12.02
N GLY A 160 -16.65 17.39 -11.65
CA GLY A 160 -17.78 17.33 -12.59
C GLY A 160 -17.68 18.42 -13.68
N ALA A 161 -18.53 18.34 -14.69
CA ALA A 161 -18.65 19.34 -15.75
C ALA A 161 -19.36 20.63 -15.26
N VAL A 162 -18.82 21.25 -14.22
CA VAL A 162 -19.36 22.46 -13.57
C VAL A 162 -18.34 23.57 -13.67
N LYS A 163 -18.73 24.73 -14.20
CA LYS A 163 -17.86 25.91 -14.26
C LYS A 163 -17.45 26.32 -12.83
N GLY A 164 -16.15 26.50 -12.61
CA GLY A 164 -15.61 26.79 -11.28
C GLY A 164 -15.54 25.58 -10.34
N GLY A 165 -15.94 24.39 -10.78
CA GLY A 165 -15.73 23.15 -10.03
C GLY A 165 -14.24 22.93 -9.77
N SER A 166 -13.90 22.50 -8.55
CA SER A 166 -12.52 22.41 -8.10
C SER A 166 -12.34 21.29 -7.08
N GLY A 167 -11.09 20.85 -6.94
CA GLY A 167 -10.68 19.93 -5.90
C GLY A 167 -9.17 19.96 -5.75
N GLU A 168 -8.70 19.90 -4.52
CA GLU A 168 -7.27 20.02 -4.22
C GLU A 168 -6.91 19.12 -3.04
N ILE A 169 -5.90 18.28 -3.21
CA ILE A 169 -5.50 17.27 -2.24
C ILE A 169 -4.01 16.96 -2.35
N TYR A 170 -3.40 16.71 -1.20
CA TYR A 170 -2.11 16.05 -1.09
C TYR A 170 -2.31 14.58 -0.70
N ILE A 171 -1.54 13.68 -1.30
CA ILE A 171 -1.47 12.25 -0.96
C ILE A 171 -0.03 11.86 -0.71
N ASP A 172 0.19 11.01 0.30
CA ASP A 172 1.50 10.60 0.75
C ASP A 172 1.50 9.19 1.37
N ASP A 173 2.68 8.61 1.57
CA ASP A 173 2.94 7.38 2.33
C ASP A 173 2.03 6.20 1.92
N ILE A 174 1.96 5.96 0.61
CA ILE A 174 1.13 4.91 0.03
C ILE A 174 1.80 3.55 0.22
N ALA A 175 1.08 2.60 0.82
CA ALA A 175 1.55 1.24 1.03
C ALA A 175 0.41 0.23 0.84
N ILE A 176 0.71 -0.92 0.25
CA ILE A 176 -0.15 -2.10 0.28
C ILE A 176 0.66 -3.25 0.86
N LYS A 177 0.20 -3.82 1.98
CA LYS A 177 0.97 -4.85 2.71
C LYS A 177 0.09 -6.04 3.03
N ARG A 178 0.65 -7.24 3.02
CA ARG A 178 -0.08 -8.41 3.51
C ARG A 178 -0.46 -8.23 4.97
N SER A 179 -1.70 -8.57 5.29
CA SER A 179 -2.27 -8.39 6.64
C SER A 179 -2.62 -9.68 7.37
N ASP A 180 -2.71 -10.80 6.66
CA ASP A 180 -2.99 -12.12 7.24
C ASP A 180 -1.79 -13.07 7.11
N TYR A 181 -1.26 -13.49 8.26
CA TYR A 181 -0.11 -14.40 8.41
C TYR A 181 -0.51 -15.66 9.18
N THR A 182 -1.80 -15.97 9.25
CA THR A 182 -2.31 -17.07 10.06
C THR A 182 -1.72 -18.42 9.62
N LYS A 183 -1.53 -18.62 8.30
CA LYS A 183 -0.94 -19.84 7.75
C LYS A 183 0.51 -20.02 8.20
N GLU A 184 1.32 -18.97 8.06
CA GLU A 184 2.74 -18.94 8.44
C GLU A 184 2.90 -19.12 9.95
N TYR A 185 2.05 -18.44 10.73
CA TYR A 185 2.00 -18.58 12.17
C TYR A 185 1.72 -20.04 12.58
N ASN A 186 0.66 -20.64 12.05
CA ASN A 186 0.30 -22.03 12.36
C ASN A 186 1.38 -23.02 11.91
N LYS A 187 1.97 -22.80 10.73
CA LYS A 187 3.10 -23.60 10.24
C LYS A 187 4.32 -23.49 11.17
N LEU A 188 4.64 -22.28 11.63
CA LEU A 188 5.75 -22.05 12.56
C LEU A 188 5.51 -22.79 13.88
N LEU A 189 4.31 -22.71 14.45
CA LEU A 189 3.99 -23.40 15.70
C LEU A 189 4.09 -24.92 15.55
N LYS A 190 3.58 -25.48 14.45
CA LYS A 190 3.66 -26.92 14.17
C LYS A 190 5.10 -27.40 14.04
N SER A 191 5.96 -26.61 13.39
CA SER A 191 7.37 -26.94 13.22
C SER A 191 8.22 -26.66 14.47
N ASN A 192 7.73 -25.86 15.42
CA ASN A 192 8.48 -25.42 16.60
C ASN A 192 7.63 -25.51 17.88
N PRO A 193 7.43 -26.72 18.42
CA PRO A 193 6.61 -26.92 19.63
C PRO A 193 7.08 -26.10 20.85
N SER A 194 8.38 -25.77 20.93
CA SER A 194 8.92 -24.91 21.98
C SER A 194 8.39 -23.48 21.93
N ILE A 195 8.13 -22.93 20.73
CA ILE A 195 7.51 -21.62 20.55
C ILE A 195 6.04 -21.68 20.98
N ALA A 196 5.31 -22.74 20.57
CA ALA A 196 3.93 -22.94 20.99
C ALA A 196 3.81 -22.97 22.53
N LYS A 197 4.65 -23.78 23.18
CA LYS A 197 4.73 -23.85 24.65
C LYS A 197 5.07 -22.51 25.29
N ALA A 198 6.01 -21.74 24.72
CA ALA A 198 6.37 -20.43 25.25
C ALA A 198 5.23 -19.40 25.15
N ILE A 199 4.34 -19.53 24.15
CA ILE A 199 3.13 -18.70 24.03
C ILE A 199 2.10 -19.11 25.08
N GLU A 200 1.85 -20.42 25.23
CA GLU A 200 0.94 -20.96 26.25
C GLU A 200 1.36 -20.56 27.67
N GLU A 201 2.66 -20.58 27.94
CA GLU A 201 3.25 -20.15 29.21
C GLU A 201 3.33 -18.61 29.37
N GLY A 202 2.87 -17.82 28.39
CA GLY A 202 2.90 -16.36 28.43
C GLY A 202 4.29 -15.73 28.35
N LYS A 203 5.33 -16.53 28.05
CA LYS A 203 6.73 -16.06 27.94
C LYS A 203 6.97 -15.22 26.68
N ILE A 204 6.16 -15.44 25.64
CA ILE A 204 6.16 -14.64 24.42
C ILE A 204 4.72 -14.42 23.94
N SER A 205 4.43 -13.22 23.41
CA SER A 205 3.11 -12.93 22.86
C SER A 205 2.99 -13.39 21.40
N LYS A 206 1.76 -13.72 20.97
CA LYS A 206 1.42 -13.98 19.57
C LYS A 206 1.88 -12.84 18.65
N GLU A 207 1.68 -11.59 19.06
CA GLU A 207 2.07 -10.43 18.25
C GLU A 207 3.59 -10.35 18.05
N LYS A 208 4.38 -10.70 19.08
CA LYS A 208 5.85 -10.73 18.95
C LYS A 208 6.32 -11.81 17.98
N VAL A 209 5.60 -12.93 17.89
CA VAL A 209 5.88 -13.97 16.89
C VAL A 209 5.48 -13.50 15.50
N LEU A 210 4.30 -12.91 15.34
CA LEU A 210 3.84 -12.35 14.05
C LEU A 210 4.76 -11.24 13.54
N SER A 211 5.24 -10.35 14.41
CA SER A 211 6.20 -9.31 14.02
C SER A 211 7.52 -9.92 13.52
N GLY A 212 8.02 -10.96 14.17
CA GLY A 212 9.20 -11.70 13.70
C GLY A 212 9.00 -12.37 12.34
N ILE A 213 7.81 -12.91 12.05
CA ILE A 213 7.47 -13.47 10.74
C ILE A 213 7.50 -12.35 9.68
N ARG A 214 6.86 -11.21 9.95
CA ARG A 214 6.82 -10.05 9.04
C ARG A 214 8.22 -9.51 8.75
N SER A 215 9.07 -9.35 9.77
CA SER A 215 10.45 -8.86 9.60
C SER A 215 11.28 -9.77 8.69
N ARG A 216 11.20 -11.09 8.87
CA ARG A 216 11.92 -12.05 8.02
C ARG A 216 11.45 -12.04 6.56
N GLU A 217 10.16 -11.77 6.34
CA GLU A 217 9.66 -11.62 4.98
C GLU A 217 10.23 -10.35 4.33
N ALA A 218 10.24 -9.23 5.05
CA ALA A 218 10.81 -7.97 4.58
C ALA A 218 12.33 -8.07 4.28
N GLU A 219 13.09 -8.75 5.14
CA GLU A 219 14.53 -9.01 4.92
C GLU A 219 14.76 -9.77 3.60
N LYS A 220 14.01 -10.85 3.35
CA LYS A 220 14.11 -11.63 2.11
C LYS A 220 13.77 -10.83 0.86
N GLN A 221 12.90 -9.82 0.98
CA GLN A 221 12.59 -8.92 -0.13
C GLN A 221 13.74 -7.96 -0.43
N ALA A 222 14.41 -7.45 0.60
CA ALA A 222 15.56 -6.57 0.45
C ALA A 222 16.74 -7.30 -0.21
N ASP A 223 17.04 -8.53 0.24
CA ASP A 223 18.15 -9.34 -0.30
C ASP A 223 18.00 -9.67 -1.79
N LYS A 224 16.76 -9.76 -2.29
CA LYS A 224 16.48 -9.99 -3.72
C LYS A 224 16.50 -8.73 -4.59
N LYS A 225 16.36 -7.54 -4.01
CA LYS A 225 16.52 -6.28 -4.76
C LYS A 225 17.99 -5.93 -4.99
N ASN A 226 18.89 -6.47 -4.17
CA ASN A 226 20.34 -6.21 -4.20
C ASN A 226 21.16 -7.26 -4.97
N ASN A 227 20.51 -8.27 -5.57
CA ASN A 227 21.11 -9.31 -6.41
C ASN A 227 20.50 -9.24 -7.82
#